data_AF-A0A954MS03-F1
#
_entry.id   AF-A0A954MS03-F1
#
_cell.length_a   1.000
_cell.length_b   1.000
_cell.length_c   1.000
_cell.angle_alpha   90.00
_cell.angle_beta   90.00
_cell.angle_gamma   90.00
#
_symmetry.space_group_name_H-M   'P 1'
#
loop_
_entity.id
_entity.type
_entity.pdbx_description
1 polymer ?
#
loop_
_entity_poly.entity_id
_entity_poly.type
_entity_poly.pdbx_seq_one_letter_code
_entity_poly.pdbx_strand_id
1 'polypeptide(L)'
;MRFVDPLPPSSPSLKEQADALRKGLGRAMQWGLAGKLEDGTLLQACLHDHRHDMQIEDSRGTWLWKIVQAVRGEQRFREPLLEEFKRLPDERSAYQLCELASFYAAMGDADFRQRLYEIVEENPVSDSAGLGEEEILRLDGGKGLLFAAGIRGQRLENREWDWDDGQLIHIAIEQLGEDQVLNLLKNSNDRRVQRFYEISLDQKNPKSDVHPQQKHKEKMQAISVHDIIVEAERESPANFWFRGWGMYAGDEDLNTILEALWEAEHPKVLVNYLRIFSGRAMPTFHARMIGLCNHADEQVRHWAFKALQMNRHPLVREFAVTNLSRGLR
;
A
#
# COMPACT_ATOMS: atom_id res chain seq x y z
N MET A 1 7.56 43.31 12.59
CA MET A 1 7.69 41.88 12.25
C MET A 1 9.17 41.59 12.07
N ARG A 2 9.82 40.91 13.02
CA ARG A 2 11.24 40.53 12.87
C ARG A 2 11.26 39.27 12.02
N PHE A 3 11.76 39.38 10.79
CA PHE A 3 12.16 38.21 10.02
C PHE A 3 13.37 37.63 10.75
N VAL A 4 13.13 36.56 11.52
CA VAL A 4 14.22 35.72 12.01
C VAL A 4 14.82 35.08 10.77
N ASP A 5 16.12 35.27 10.60
CA ASP A 5 16.89 34.69 9.49
C ASP A 5 16.54 33.18 9.38
N PRO A 6 15.93 32.71 8.27
CA PRO A 6 15.38 31.36 8.17
C PRO A 6 16.46 30.29 7.98
N LEU A 7 17.72 30.61 8.28
CA LEU A 7 18.81 29.66 8.19
C LEU A 7 18.59 28.54 9.22
N PRO A 8 18.68 27.27 8.81
CA PRO A 8 18.54 26.16 9.72
C PRO A 8 19.60 26.25 10.83
N PRO A 9 19.28 25.85 12.07
CA PRO A 9 20.24 25.87 13.15
C PRO A 9 21.51 25.14 12.73
N SER A 10 22.66 25.76 13.02
CA SER A 10 23.96 25.25 12.61
C SER A 10 24.31 23.93 13.29
N SER A 11 23.66 23.61 14.42
CA SER A 11 23.84 22.36 15.16
C SER A 11 22.46 21.84 15.60
N PRO A 12 21.81 21.01 14.77
CA PRO A 12 20.46 20.54 15.08
C PRO A 12 20.48 19.46 16.16
N SER A 13 19.52 19.51 17.08
CA SER A 13 19.21 18.41 17.98
C SER A 13 18.65 17.20 17.21
N LEU A 14 18.74 16.00 17.79
CA LEU A 14 18.14 14.77 17.22
C LEU A 14 16.65 14.95 16.88
N LYS A 15 15.91 15.69 17.73
CA LYS A 15 14.49 15.98 17.51
C LYS A 15 14.26 16.86 16.28
N GLU A 16 15.12 17.86 16.06
CA GLU A 16 15.04 18.73 14.88
C GLU A 16 15.42 17.98 13.60
N GLN A 17 16.41 17.08 13.68
CA GLN A 17 16.79 16.18 12.59
C GLN A 17 15.63 15.25 12.21
N ALA A 18 15.05 14.55 13.18
CA ALA A 18 13.91 13.67 12.96
C ALA A 18 12.70 14.41 12.39
N ASP A 19 12.38 15.60 12.91
CA ASP A 19 11.28 16.43 12.39
C ASP A 19 11.54 16.89 10.95
N ALA A 20 12.78 17.25 10.62
CA ALA A 20 13.15 17.64 9.26
C ALA A 20 13.05 16.48 8.27
N LEU A 21 13.52 15.29 8.65
CA LEU A 21 13.41 14.07 7.85
C LEU A 21 11.95 13.69 7.62
N ARG A 22 11.16 13.64 8.70
CA ARG A 22 9.73 13.34 8.65
C ARG A 22 8.97 14.25 7.68
N LYS A 23 9.29 15.54 7.68
CA LYS A 23 8.63 16.56 6.85
C LYS A 23 9.22 16.69 5.44
N GLY A 24 10.29 15.96 5.10
CA GLY A 24 10.95 16.08 3.80
C GLY A 24 11.66 17.42 3.58
N LEU A 25 12.19 18.05 4.63
CA LEU A 25 12.73 19.41 4.55
C LEU A 25 14.17 19.43 4.05
N GLY A 26 14.48 20.33 3.10
CA GLY A 26 15.83 20.47 2.52
C GLY A 26 16.95 20.75 3.52
N ARG A 27 16.64 21.26 4.72
CA ARG A 27 17.63 21.41 5.80
C ARG A 27 18.24 20.09 6.27
N ALA A 28 17.53 18.96 6.16
CA ALA A 28 18.09 17.65 6.45
C ALA A 28 19.25 17.31 5.50
N MET A 29 19.09 17.61 4.20
CA MET A 29 20.17 17.48 3.21
C MET A 29 21.35 18.41 3.54
N GLN A 30 21.09 19.66 3.91
CA GLN A 30 22.16 20.58 4.31
C GLN A 30 22.96 20.08 5.53
N TRP A 31 22.27 19.50 6.52
CA TRP A 31 22.93 18.87 7.66
C TRP A 31 23.71 17.61 7.27
N GLY A 32 23.19 16.79 6.35
CA GLY A 32 23.91 15.64 5.80
C GLY A 32 25.22 16.05 5.13
N LEU A 33 25.17 17.04 4.23
CA LEU A 33 26.34 17.59 3.54
C LEU A 33 27.36 18.21 4.51
N ALA A 34 26.88 18.79 5.61
CA ALA A 34 27.74 19.39 6.64
C ALA A 34 28.30 18.36 7.64
N GLY A 35 27.94 17.08 7.54
CA GLY A 35 28.34 16.05 8.50
C GLY A 35 27.71 16.20 9.88
N LYS A 36 26.50 16.77 9.94
CA LYS A 36 25.77 17.09 11.18
C LYS A 36 24.44 16.33 11.33
N LEU A 37 24.18 15.42 10.40
CA LEU A 37 23.04 14.52 10.45
C LEU A 37 23.48 13.19 11.03
N GLU A 38 22.80 12.75 12.07
CA GLU A 38 23.13 11.53 12.80
C GLU A 38 22.62 10.30 12.04
N ASP A 39 23.50 9.32 11.86
CA ASP A 39 23.23 8.08 11.10
C ASP A 39 21.98 7.36 11.63
N GLY A 40 21.83 7.25 12.96
CA GLY A 40 20.67 6.57 13.56
C GLY A 40 19.35 7.26 13.23
N THR A 41 19.33 8.59 13.17
CA THR A 41 18.12 9.36 12.83
C THR A 41 17.77 9.27 11.35
N LEU A 42 18.79 9.27 10.48
CA LEU A 42 18.58 9.05 9.05
C LEU A 42 18.13 7.62 8.75
N LEU A 43 18.77 6.62 9.36
CA LEU A 43 18.40 5.21 9.16
C LEU A 43 16.96 4.96 9.56
N GLN A 44 16.51 5.49 10.70
CA GLN A 44 15.11 5.38 11.12
C GLN A 44 14.14 5.97 10.09
N ALA A 45 14.47 7.11 9.48
CA ALA A 45 13.67 7.70 8.41
C ALA A 45 13.68 6.87 7.12
N CYS A 46 14.75 6.12 6.85
CA CYS A 46 14.81 5.18 5.72
C CYS A 46 13.95 3.93 5.97
N LEU A 47 13.89 3.45 7.20
CA LEU A 47 13.15 2.24 7.57
C LEU A 47 11.64 2.47 7.66
N HIS A 48 11.20 3.68 8.01
CA HIS A 48 9.80 3.98 8.27
C HIS A 48 9.30 5.15 7.44
N ASP A 49 8.19 4.94 6.73
CA ASP A 49 7.53 6.01 5.99
C ASP A 49 6.67 6.87 6.93
N HIS A 50 7.05 8.14 7.08
CA HIS A 50 6.35 9.10 7.92
C HIS A 50 5.50 10.14 7.17
N ARG A 51 5.18 9.92 5.88
CA ARG A 51 4.17 10.73 5.16
C ARG A 51 2.90 10.80 5.99
N HIS A 52 2.20 11.93 5.98
CA HIS A 52 0.92 12.05 6.64
C HIS A 52 -0.17 11.33 5.84
N ASP A 53 -0.21 11.58 4.52
CA ASP A 53 -1.16 11.00 3.58
C ASP A 53 -0.45 10.50 2.32
N MET A 54 -0.40 9.18 2.16
CA MET A 54 0.27 8.51 1.04
C MET A 54 -0.43 8.71 -0.31
N GLN A 55 -1.67 9.23 -0.33
CA GLN A 55 -2.42 9.47 -1.56
C GLN A 55 -2.06 10.79 -2.26
N ILE A 56 -1.46 11.72 -1.52
CA ILE A 56 -1.13 13.07 -2.02
C ILE A 56 0.36 13.44 -1.82
N GLU A 57 1.08 12.71 -0.97
CA GLU A 57 2.51 12.89 -0.78
C GLU A 57 3.27 11.80 -1.55
N ASP A 58 4.22 12.22 -2.40
CA ASP A 58 5.17 11.30 -3.03
C ASP A 58 6.03 10.61 -1.98
N SER A 59 6.36 9.33 -2.22
CA SER A 59 7.29 8.58 -1.37
C SER A 59 8.65 9.28 -1.29
N ARG A 60 9.29 9.13 -0.13
CA ARG A 60 10.55 9.82 0.17
C ARG A 60 11.79 8.99 -0.15
N GLY A 61 11.65 7.76 -0.64
CA GLY A 61 12.77 6.84 -0.87
C GLY A 61 13.89 7.45 -1.70
N THR A 62 13.55 8.04 -2.85
CA THR A 62 14.50 8.73 -3.73
C THR A 62 15.18 9.93 -3.06
N TRP A 63 14.46 10.70 -2.24
CA TRP A 63 15.03 11.84 -1.52
C TRP A 63 15.95 11.39 -0.38
N LEU A 64 15.53 10.39 0.39
CA LEU A 64 16.31 9.79 1.46
C LEU A 64 17.59 9.17 0.92
N TRP A 65 17.54 8.47 -0.22
CA TRP A 65 18.72 7.93 -0.88
C TRP A 65 19.77 9.00 -1.18
N LYS A 66 19.36 10.18 -1.69
CA LYS A 66 20.30 11.29 -1.92
C LYS A 66 20.98 11.74 -0.62
N ILE A 67 20.27 11.72 0.51
CA ILE A 67 20.86 12.06 1.82
C ILE A 67 21.81 10.95 2.27
N VAL A 68 21.46 9.67 2.09
CA VAL A 68 22.35 8.53 2.35
C VAL A 68 23.66 8.69 1.59
N GLN A 69 23.61 9.04 0.31
CA GLN A 69 24.80 9.33 -0.50
C GLN A 69 25.58 10.54 0.03
N ALA A 70 24.89 11.61 0.43
CA ALA A 70 25.54 12.81 0.98
C ALA A 70 26.34 12.51 2.27
N VAL A 71 25.85 11.60 3.12
CA VAL A 71 26.54 11.17 4.34
C VAL A 71 27.48 9.96 4.14
N ARG A 72 27.60 9.47 2.90
CA ARG A 72 28.34 8.26 2.52
C ARG A 72 27.91 7.02 3.32
N GLY A 73 26.60 6.89 3.53
CA GLY A 73 25.97 5.88 4.37
C GLY A 73 25.63 4.57 3.65
N GLU A 74 25.87 4.44 2.35
CA GLU A 74 25.42 3.32 1.52
C GLU A 74 25.85 1.97 2.10
N GLN A 75 27.13 1.81 2.44
CA GLN A 75 27.62 0.55 3.02
C GLN A 75 27.18 0.36 4.48
N ARG A 76 27.04 1.45 5.24
CA ARG A 76 26.66 1.39 6.66
C ARG A 76 25.19 1.03 6.85
N PHE A 77 24.32 1.43 5.93
CA PHE A 77 22.87 1.23 6.03
C PHE A 77 22.38 0.00 5.28
N ARG A 78 23.24 -0.62 4.46
CA ARG A 78 22.91 -1.81 3.67
C ARG A 78 22.23 -2.89 4.51
N GLU A 79 22.91 -3.36 5.56
CA GLU A 79 22.45 -4.53 6.32
C GLU A 79 21.13 -4.26 7.08
N PRO A 80 20.99 -3.16 7.85
CA PRO A 80 19.70 -2.86 8.49
C PRO A 80 18.55 -2.68 7.50
N LEU A 81 18.80 -2.07 6.33
CA LEU A 81 17.78 -1.91 5.29
C LEU A 81 17.41 -3.25 4.66
N LEU A 82 18.38 -4.12 4.38
CA LEU A 82 18.11 -5.42 3.77
C LEU A 82 17.28 -6.31 4.70
N GLU A 83 17.61 -6.34 5.99
CA GLU A 83 16.87 -7.12 6.98
C GLU A 83 15.42 -6.62 7.12
N GLU A 84 15.21 -5.30 7.14
CA GLU A 84 13.86 -4.74 7.17
C GLU A 84 13.09 -4.99 5.87
N PHE A 85 13.78 -4.91 4.72
CA PHE A 85 13.21 -5.17 3.41
C PHE A 85 12.85 -6.64 3.18
N LYS A 86 13.56 -7.59 3.80
CA LYS A 86 13.13 -8.99 3.81
C LYS A 86 11.86 -9.18 4.62
N ARG A 87 11.72 -8.44 5.73
CA ARG A 87 10.60 -8.58 6.69
C ARG A 87 9.31 -7.92 6.23
N LEU A 88 9.38 -6.75 5.58
CA LEU A 88 8.24 -5.92 5.14
C LEU A 88 7.11 -5.85 6.18
N PRO A 89 7.35 -5.21 7.33
CA PRO A 89 6.43 -5.31 8.46
C PRO A 89 5.09 -4.59 8.29
N ASP A 90 5.05 -3.57 7.44
CA ASP A 90 3.90 -2.72 7.27
C ASP A 90 3.80 -2.21 5.83
N GLU A 91 2.56 -2.01 5.38
CA GLU A 91 2.24 -1.51 4.06
C GLU A 91 2.79 -0.09 3.81
N ARG A 92 2.81 0.73 4.86
CA ARG A 92 3.15 2.15 4.76
C ARG A 92 4.59 2.32 4.28
N SER A 93 5.51 1.53 4.85
CA SER A 93 6.94 1.61 4.59
C SER A 93 7.36 0.77 3.38
N ALA A 94 6.53 -0.17 2.92
CA ALA A 94 6.89 -1.11 1.87
C ALA A 94 7.32 -0.44 0.55
N TYR A 95 6.58 0.58 0.08
CA TYR A 95 6.95 1.32 -1.14
C TYR A 95 8.28 2.06 -1.00
N GLN A 96 8.48 2.74 0.14
CA GLN A 96 9.73 3.44 0.42
C GLN A 96 10.93 2.47 0.45
N LEU A 97 10.74 1.30 1.05
CA LEU A 97 11.77 0.26 1.09
C LEU A 97 12.05 -0.32 -0.30
N CYS A 98 11.04 -0.51 -1.15
CA CYS A 98 11.24 -0.91 -2.55
C CYS A 98 12.09 0.12 -3.30
N GLU A 99 11.76 1.42 -3.19
CA GLU A 99 12.55 2.49 -3.82
C GLU A 99 14.02 2.45 -3.37
N LEU A 100 14.25 2.37 -2.05
CA LEU A 100 15.60 2.30 -1.49
C LEU A 100 16.34 1.04 -1.95
N ALA A 101 15.67 -0.12 -1.96
CA ALA A 101 16.21 -1.37 -2.47
C ALA A 101 16.61 -1.27 -3.94
N SER A 102 15.85 -0.54 -4.76
CA SER A 102 16.16 -0.36 -6.18
C SER A 102 17.50 0.35 -6.39
N PHE A 103 17.89 1.28 -5.52
CA PHE A 103 19.18 1.93 -5.62
C PHE A 103 20.33 0.96 -5.29
N TYR A 104 20.20 0.11 -4.27
CA TYR A 104 21.19 -0.93 -3.99
C TYR A 104 21.29 -1.94 -5.14
N ALA A 105 20.16 -2.40 -5.66
CA ALA A 105 20.11 -3.29 -6.81
C ALA A 105 20.78 -2.67 -8.06
N ALA A 106 20.61 -1.37 -8.28
CA ALA A 106 21.26 -0.63 -9.36
C ALA A 106 22.79 -0.51 -9.16
N MET A 107 23.27 -0.54 -7.92
CA MET A 107 24.71 -0.63 -7.60
C MET A 107 25.28 -2.06 -7.72
N GLY A 108 24.46 -3.04 -8.11
CA GLY A 108 24.87 -4.43 -8.28
C GLY A 108 24.64 -5.32 -7.05
N ASP A 109 23.84 -4.87 -6.07
CA ASP A 109 23.49 -5.69 -4.92
C ASP A 109 22.47 -6.78 -5.30
N ALA A 110 22.93 -8.04 -5.32
CA ALA A 110 22.13 -9.17 -5.75
C ALA A 110 20.99 -9.49 -4.77
N ASP A 111 21.18 -9.27 -3.46
CA ASP A 111 20.18 -9.62 -2.44
C ASP A 111 18.95 -8.72 -2.56
N PHE A 112 19.18 -7.40 -2.68
CA PHE A 112 18.10 -6.44 -2.91
C PHE A 112 17.40 -6.67 -4.23
N ARG A 113 18.16 -6.95 -5.30
CA ARG A 113 17.60 -7.25 -6.62
C ARG A 113 16.72 -8.48 -6.57
N GLN A 114 17.20 -9.59 -5.99
CA GLN A 114 16.43 -10.82 -5.86
C GLN A 114 15.14 -10.57 -5.07
N ARG A 115 15.25 -9.90 -3.92
CA ARG A 115 14.09 -9.67 -3.07
C ARG A 115 13.02 -8.79 -3.73
N LEU A 116 13.40 -7.80 -4.56
CA LEU A 116 12.44 -7.01 -5.34
C LEU A 116 11.59 -7.89 -6.27
N TYR A 117 12.19 -8.85 -6.95
CA TYR A 117 11.47 -9.79 -7.82
C TYR A 117 10.57 -10.73 -7.03
N GLU A 118 11.04 -11.24 -5.89
CA GLU A 118 10.23 -12.07 -4.98
C GLU A 118 8.99 -11.31 -4.47
N ILE A 119 9.12 -10.03 -4.13
CA ILE A 119 7.99 -9.20 -3.68
C ILE A 119 6.93 -9.07 -4.77
N VAL A 120 7.34 -8.83 -6.02
CA VAL A 120 6.39 -8.74 -7.15
C VAL A 120 5.66 -10.06 -7.34
N GLU A 121 6.37 -11.18 -7.24
CA GLU A 121 5.82 -12.54 -7.40
C GLU A 121 4.87 -12.91 -6.25
N GLU A 122 5.33 -12.79 -5.01
CA GLU A 122 4.63 -13.17 -3.78
C GLU A 122 3.48 -12.22 -3.43
N ASN A 123 3.63 -10.93 -3.76
CA ASN A 123 2.77 -9.84 -3.29
C ASN A 123 2.44 -9.93 -1.79
N PRO A 124 3.47 -9.83 -0.91
CA PRO A 124 3.33 -10.11 0.52
C PRO A 124 2.47 -9.08 1.28
N VAL A 125 2.12 -7.95 0.64
CA VAL A 125 1.33 -6.86 1.23
C VAL A 125 -0.03 -6.78 0.53
N SER A 126 -1.08 -7.23 1.21
CA SER A 126 -2.39 -7.52 0.59
C SER A 126 -3.06 -6.36 -0.13
N ASP A 127 -2.78 -5.12 0.27
CA ASP A 127 -3.43 -3.90 -0.23
C ASP A 127 -2.54 -3.10 -1.23
N SER A 128 -1.40 -3.67 -1.63
CA SER A 128 -0.40 -3.02 -2.51
C SER A 128 -0.09 -3.86 -3.77
N ALA A 129 -1.09 -4.04 -4.63
CA ALA A 129 -1.04 -4.97 -5.76
C ALA A 129 0.07 -4.72 -6.80
N GLY A 130 0.65 -3.51 -6.84
CA GLY A 130 1.78 -3.14 -7.72
C GLY A 130 3.13 -2.94 -7.01
N LEU A 131 3.26 -3.41 -5.76
CA LEU A 131 4.47 -3.21 -4.96
C LEU A 131 5.71 -3.80 -5.66
N GLY A 132 6.74 -2.97 -5.86
CA GLY A 132 8.02 -3.38 -6.47
C GLY A 132 8.02 -3.42 -8.01
N GLU A 133 6.86 -3.28 -8.66
CA GLU A 133 6.75 -3.39 -10.13
C GLU A 133 7.48 -2.25 -10.85
N GLU A 134 7.33 -1.02 -10.34
CA GLU A 134 8.02 0.14 -10.90
C GLU A 134 9.53 0.02 -10.74
N GLU A 135 10.00 -0.50 -9.61
CA GLU A 135 11.41 -0.67 -9.32
C GLU A 135 12.07 -1.69 -10.25
N ILE A 136 11.47 -2.86 -10.45
CA ILE A 136 12.03 -3.86 -11.39
C ILE A 136 11.95 -3.39 -12.85
N LEU A 137 10.92 -2.62 -13.20
CA LEU A 137 10.80 -1.97 -14.50
C LEU A 137 11.93 -0.94 -14.70
N ARG A 138 12.21 -0.11 -13.70
CA ARG A 138 13.29 0.88 -13.75
C ARG A 138 14.66 0.21 -13.84
N LEU A 139 14.85 -0.92 -13.15
CA LEU A 139 16.10 -1.66 -13.12
C LEU A 139 16.40 -2.41 -14.43
N ASP A 140 15.38 -3.08 -14.99
CA ASP A 140 15.57 -4.05 -16.07
C ASP A 140 14.74 -3.76 -17.33
N GLY A 141 14.07 -2.60 -17.37
CA GLY A 141 13.28 -2.12 -18.49
C GLY A 141 12.25 -3.14 -18.95
N GLY A 142 12.28 -3.45 -20.25
CA GLY A 142 11.36 -4.43 -20.85
C GLY A 142 11.37 -5.81 -20.20
N LYS A 143 12.48 -6.25 -19.59
CA LYS A 143 12.51 -7.54 -18.87
C LYS A 143 11.69 -7.49 -17.57
N GLY A 144 11.83 -6.39 -16.83
CA GLY A 144 11.02 -6.13 -15.63
C GLY A 144 9.54 -6.04 -15.97
N LEU A 145 9.19 -5.34 -17.06
CA LEU A 145 7.82 -5.29 -17.58
C LEU A 145 7.26 -6.68 -17.87
N LEU A 146 7.98 -7.49 -18.65
CA LEU A 146 7.52 -8.83 -19.04
C LEU A 146 7.34 -9.74 -17.82
N PHE A 147 8.20 -9.61 -16.80
CA PHE A 147 8.05 -10.34 -15.55
C PHE A 147 6.77 -9.93 -14.82
N ALA A 148 6.58 -8.64 -14.53
CA ALA A 148 5.39 -8.14 -13.83
C ALA A 148 4.09 -8.47 -14.58
N ALA A 149 4.07 -8.27 -15.91
CA ALA A 149 2.93 -8.62 -16.75
C ALA A 149 2.64 -10.13 -16.73
N GLY A 150 3.66 -10.98 -16.65
CA GLY A 150 3.51 -12.42 -16.49
C GLY A 150 2.86 -12.79 -15.15
N ILE A 151 3.27 -12.14 -14.05
CA ILE A 151 2.67 -12.35 -12.74
C ILE A 151 1.21 -11.90 -12.71
N ARG A 152 0.90 -10.69 -13.22
CA ARG A 152 -0.49 -10.21 -13.32
C ARG A 152 -1.34 -11.11 -14.22
N GLY A 153 -0.81 -11.51 -15.37
CA GLY A 153 -1.46 -12.43 -16.30
C GLY A 153 -1.77 -13.81 -15.71
N GLN A 154 -0.93 -14.30 -14.78
CA GLN A 154 -1.23 -15.50 -14.01
C GLN A 154 -2.36 -15.27 -13.00
N ARG A 155 -2.33 -14.15 -12.28
CA ARG A 155 -3.39 -13.81 -11.31
C ARG A 155 -4.76 -13.65 -11.98
N LEU A 156 -4.79 -13.14 -13.22
CA LEU A 156 -6.00 -13.01 -14.04
C LEU A 156 -6.64 -14.35 -14.46
N GLU A 157 -6.06 -15.50 -14.12
CA GLU A 157 -6.76 -16.80 -14.22
C GLU A 157 -7.87 -16.92 -13.18
N ASN A 158 -7.67 -16.31 -12.01
CA ASN A 158 -8.50 -16.51 -10.83
C ASN A 158 -9.22 -15.22 -10.40
N ARG A 159 -8.93 -14.09 -11.06
CA ARG A 159 -9.64 -12.82 -10.85
C ARG A 159 -9.85 -12.06 -12.16
N GLU A 160 -10.79 -11.12 -12.13
CA GLU A 160 -10.97 -10.19 -13.24
C GLU A 160 -9.94 -9.06 -13.19
N TRP A 161 -9.84 -8.34 -14.30
CA TRP A 161 -9.09 -7.10 -14.42
C TRP A 161 -9.59 -6.07 -13.39
N ASP A 162 -8.65 -5.44 -12.68
CA ASP A 162 -8.93 -4.37 -11.74
C ASP A 162 -8.25 -3.07 -12.19
N TRP A 163 -8.61 -1.94 -11.58
CA TRP A 163 -8.16 -0.61 -11.99
C TRP A 163 -6.62 -0.46 -11.91
N ASP A 164 -5.97 -1.18 -11.00
CA ASP A 164 -4.53 -1.14 -10.78
C ASP A 164 -3.75 -1.93 -11.86
N ASP A 165 -4.37 -2.89 -12.55
CA ASP A 165 -3.74 -3.60 -13.69
C ASP A 165 -3.36 -2.67 -14.83
N GLY A 166 -4.15 -1.61 -15.02
CA GLY A 166 -3.82 -0.56 -15.98
C GLY A 166 -2.61 0.28 -15.59
N GLN A 167 -2.29 0.37 -14.29
CA GLN A 167 -1.19 1.20 -13.80
C GLN A 167 0.16 0.68 -14.26
N LEU A 168 0.38 -0.65 -14.27
CA LEU A 168 1.62 -1.23 -14.78
C LEU A 168 1.90 -0.79 -16.24
N ILE A 169 0.86 -0.79 -17.08
CA ILE A 169 0.98 -0.35 -18.47
C ILE A 169 1.28 1.15 -18.53
N HIS A 170 0.57 1.96 -17.73
CA HIS A 170 0.79 3.41 -17.69
C HIS A 170 2.24 3.75 -17.32
N ILE A 171 2.74 3.21 -16.21
CA ILE A 171 4.11 3.43 -15.73
C ILE A 171 5.13 2.95 -16.78
N ALA A 172 4.88 1.79 -17.41
CA ALA A 172 5.75 1.28 -18.47
C ALA A 172 5.78 2.19 -19.69
N ILE A 173 4.65 2.78 -20.09
CA ILE A 173 4.57 3.72 -21.21
C ILE A 173 5.35 5.00 -20.88
N GLU A 174 5.23 5.52 -19.66
CA GLU A 174 5.98 6.70 -19.22
C GLU A 174 7.50 6.46 -19.25
N GLN A 175 7.96 5.25 -18.89
CA GLN A 175 9.39 4.94 -18.81
C GLN A 175 10.01 4.47 -20.15
N LEU A 176 9.28 3.67 -20.94
CA LEU A 176 9.81 3.00 -22.13
C LEU A 176 9.20 3.52 -23.45
N GLY A 177 8.09 4.25 -23.38
CA GLY A 177 7.32 4.68 -24.54
C GLY A 177 6.29 3.64 -25.02
N GLU A 178 5.17 4.13 -25.56
CA GLU A 178 4.01 3.31 -25.92
C GLU A 178 4.33 2.23 -26.94
N ASP A 179 4.99 2.58 -28.05
CA ASP A 179 5.32 1.64 -29.12
C ASP A 179 6.17 0.47 -28.61
N GLN A 180 7.15 0.75 -27.74
CA GLN A 180 8.02 -0.27 -27.17
C GLN A 180 7.24 -1.21 -26.23
N VAL A 181 6.41 -0.65 -25.35
CA VAL A 181 5.59 -1.44 -24.42
C VAL A 181 4.64 -2.36 -25.18
N LEU A 182 3.89 -1.82 -26.14
CA LEU A 182 2.96 -2.61 -26.95
C LEU A 182 3.68 -3.70 -27.73
N ASN A 183 4.84 -3.40 -28.31
CA ASN A 183 5.62 -4.38 -29.06
C ASN A 183 6.17 -5.50 -28.17
N LEU A 184 6.61 -5.20 -26.95
CA LEU A 184 7.08 -6.20 -25.98
C LEU A 184 5.95 -7.13 -25.54
N LEU A 185 4.81 -6.56 -25.15
CA LEU A 185 3.66 -7.34 -24.68
C LEU A 185 3.08 -8.20 -25.81
N LYS A 186 2.83 -7.60 -26.98
CA LYS A 186 2.24 -8.28 -28.15
C LYS A 186 3.06 -9.46 -28.66
N ASN A 187 4.40 -9.36 -28.64
CA ASN A 187 5.27 -10.38 -29.22
C ASN A 187 5.90 -11.32 -28.17
N SER A 188 5.43 -11.27 -26.92
CA SER A 188 5.92 -12.18 -25.89
C SER A 188 5.49 -13.62 -26.19
N ASN A 189 6.38 -14.59 -25.99
CA ASN A 189 6.03 -16.02 -26.09
C ASN A 189 5.46 -16.59 -24.78
N ASP A 190 5.45 -15.80 -23.70
CA ASP A 190 4.85 -16.22 -22.42
C ASP A 190 3.33 -16.06 -22.48
N ARG A 191 2.60 -17.18 -22.33
CA ARG A 191 1.13 -17.20 -22.32
C ARG A 191 0.53 -16.31 -21.23
N ARG A 192 1.22 -16.14 -20.10
CA ARG A 192 0.75 -15.29 -19.01
C ARG A 192 0.79 -13.82 -19.43
N VAL A 193 1.90 -13.39 -20.05
CA VAL A 193 2.04 -12.04 -20.61
C VAL A 193 1.01 -11.79 -21.71
N GLN A 194 0.79 -12.76 -22.60
CA GLN A 194 -0.23 -12.64 -23.65
C GLN A 194 -1.63 -12.47 -23.05
N ARG A 195 -1.99 -13.24 -22.02
CA ARG A 195 -3.29 -13.06 -21.34
C ARG A 195 -3.44 -11.65 -20.78
N PHE A 196 -2.41 -11.13 -20.10
CA PHE A 196 -2.43 -9.77 -19.58
C PHE A 196 -2.63 -8.74 -20.71
N TYR A 197 -1.90 -8.90 -21.81
CA TYR A 197 -2.00 -8.02 -22.98
C TYR A 197 -3.39 -8.06 -23.63
N GLU A 198 -3.93 -9.24 -23.91
CA GLU A 198 -5.24 -9.42 -24.52
C GLU A 198 -6.35 -8.77 -23.68
N ILE A 199 -6.38 -9.06 -22.37
CA ILE A 199 -7.37 -8.47 -21.46
C ILE A 199 -7.21 -6.94 -21.42
N SER A 200 -5.99 -6.42 -21.45
CA SER A 200 -5.76 -4.96 -21.46
C SER A 200 -6.34 -4.27 -22.70
N LEU A 201 -6.33 -4.95 -23.86
CA LEU A 201 -6.94 -4.41 -25.09
C LEU A 201 -8.46 -4.39 -25.01
N ASP A 202 -9.06 -5.42 -24.42
CA ASP A 202 -10.50 -5.50 -24.19
C ASP A 202 -11.00 -4.37 -23.26
N GLN A 203 -10.18 -3.98 -22.28
CA GLN A 203 -10.49 -2.83 -21.42
C GLN A 203 -10.36 -1.48 -22.14
N LYS A 204 -9.41 -1.33 -23.07
CA LYS A 204 -9.26 -0.11 -23.89
C LYS A 204 -10.37 0.05 -24.94
N ASN A 205 -10.96 -1.06 -25.40
CA ASN A 205 -12.03 -1.10 -26.40
C ASN A 205 -13.26 -1.83 -25.85
N PRO A 206 -14.03 -1.23 -24.93
CA PRO A 206 -15.19 -1.90 -24.34
C PRO A 206 -16.26 -2.15 -25.42
N LYS A 207 -16.27 -3.34 -26.01
CA LYS A 207 -17.41 -3.85 -26.80
C LYS A 207 -18.49 -4.33 -25.84
N SER A 208 -19.35 -3.45 -25.32
CA SER A 208 -20.77 -3.71 -24.94
C SER A 208 -21.31 -2.67 -23.94
N ASP A 209 -22.59 -2.33 -24.14
CA ASP A 209 -23.45 -1.36 -23.43
C ASP A 209 -23.76 -1.67 -21.94
N VAL A 210 -22.88 -2.34 -21.20
CA VAL A 210 -23.05 -2.57 -19.76
C VAL A 210 -21.86 -1.97 -19.02
N HIS A 211 -22.11 -0.88 -18.28
CA HIS A 211 -21.08 -0.19 -17.49
C HIS A 211 -20.29 -1.18 -16.62
N PRO A 212 -18.94 -1.14 -16.60
CA PRO A 212 -18.10 -2.04 -15.79
C PRO A 212 -18.48 -2.10 -14.31
N GLN A 213 -18.96 -0.98 -13.75
CA GLN A 213 -19.49 -0.90 -12.39
C GLN A 213 -20.72 -1.79 -12.16
N GLN A 214 -21.58 -1.96 -13.17
CA GLN A 214 -22.78 -2.78 -13.10
C GLN A 214 -22.41 -4.27 -13.07
N LYS A 215 -21.45 -4.72 -13.90
CA LYS A 215 -20.94 -6.10 -13.85
C LYS A 215 -20.27 -6.44 -12.52
N HIS A 216 -19.44 -5.53 -12.01
CA HIS A 216 -18.80 -5.72 -10.71
C HIS A 216 -19.83 -5.81 -9.57
N LYS A 217 -20.84 -4.93 -9.57
CA LYS A 217 -21.96 -4.98 -8.62
C LYS A 217 -22.70 -6.31 -8.67
N GLU A 218 -23.08 -6.77 -9.86
CA GLU A 218 -23.79 -8.04 -10.05
C GLU A 218 -22.97 -9.23 -9.53
N LYS A 219 -21.66 -9.23 -9.79
CA LYS A 219 -20.75 -10.25 -9.28
C LYS A 219 -20.66 -10.25 -7.75
N MET A 220 -20.54 -9.08 -7.14
CA MET A 220 -20.50 -8.99 -5.68
C MET A 220 -21.82 -9.45 -5.06
N GLN A 221 -22.95 -9.11 -5.66
CA GLN A 221 -24.27 -9.54 -5.20
C GLN A 221 -24.56 -11.03 -5.40
N ALA A 222 -23.81 -11.71 -6.27
CA ALA A 222 -23.92 -13.16 -6.49
C ALA A 222 -23.24 -13.99 -5.38
N ILE A 223 -22.36 -13.40 -4.57
CA ILE A 223 -21.69 -14.11 -3.46
C ILE A 223 -22.61 -14.12 -2.25
N SER A 224 -22.89 -15.30 -1.70
CA SER A 224 -23.78 -15.43 -0.55
C SER A 224 -23.10 -14.98 0.75
N VAL A 225 -23.88 -14.47 1.70
CA VAL A 225 -23.37 -14.13 3.04
C VAL A 225 -22.74 -15.33 3.76
N HIS A 226 -23.21 -16.55 3.47
CA HIS A 226 -22.63 -17.77 4.02
C HIS A 226 -21.19 -17.98 3.52
N ASP A 227 -20.95 -17.78 2.22
CA ASP A 227 -19.61 -17.90 1.64
C ASP A 227 -18.66 -16.83 2.22
N ILE A 228 -19.18 -15.62 2.50
CA ILE A 228 -18.42 -14.57 3.20
C ILE A 228 -17.95 -15.04 4.57
N ILE A 229 -18.86 -15.58 5.38
CA ILE A 229 -18.55 -16.03 6.74
C ILE A 229 -17.52 -17.16 6.70
N VAL A 230 -17.76 -18.17 5.87
CA VAL A 230 -16.83 -19.30 5.69
C VAL A 230 -15.45 -18.80 5.29
N GLU A 231 -15.37 -17.86 4.36
CA GLU A 231 -14.09 -17.34 3.89
C GLU A 231 -13.42 -16.41 4.92
N ALA A 232 -14.19 -15.61 5.65
CA ALA A 232 -13.68 -14.71 6.70
C ALA A 232 -13.07 -15.49 7.88
N GLU A 233 -13.55 -16.70 8.13
CA GLU A 233 -13.11 -17.59 9.21
C GLU A 233 -11.97 -18.54 8.81
N ARG A 234 -11.63 -18.63 7.52
CA ARG A 234 -10.47 -19.42 7.07
C ARG A 234 -9.16 -18.78 7.52
N GLU A 235 -8.16 -19.61 7.82
CA GLU A 235 -6.78 -19.17 8.09
C GLU A 235 -6.01 -18.72 6.83
N SER A 236 -6.72 -18.38 5.75
CA SER A 236 -6.13 -17.94 4.48
C SER A 236 -5.79 -16.44 4.50
N PRO A 237 -4.87 -15.97 3.63
CA PRO A 237 -4.54 -14.54 3.54
C PRO A 237 -5.77 -13.69 3.26
N ALA A 238 -5.77 -12.47 3.80
CA ALA A 238 -6.93 -11.60 3.81
C ALA A 238 -7.40 -11.27 2.38
N ASN A 239 -8.67 -11.54 2.10
CA ASN A 239 -9.24 -11.42 0.76
C ASN A 239 -9.63 -9.97 0.43
N PHE A 240 -9.08 -9.46 -0.68
CA PHE A 240 -9.26 -8.09 -1.18
C PHE A 240 -10.71 -7.74 -1.54
N TRP A 241 -11.55 -8.74 -1.79
CA TRP A 241 -12.91 -8.56 -2.29
C TRP A 241 -13.98 -8.36 -1.19
N PHE A 242 -13.65 -8.52 0.11
CA PHE A 242 -14.60 -8.29 1.21
C PHE A 242 -15.17 -6.87 1.24
N ARG A 243 -14.31 -5.87 1.01
CA ARG A 243 -14.74 -4.46 0.89
C ARG A 243 -15.69 -4.26 -0.29
N GLY A 244 -15.39 -4.89 -1.43
CA GLY A 244 -16.23 -4.85 -2.62
C GLY A 244 -17.60 -5.46 -2.37
N TRP A 245 -17.65 -6.62 -1.73
CA TRP A 245 -18.90 -7.27 -1.36
C TRP A 245 -19.75 -6.40 -0.42
N GLY A 246 -19.17 -5.88 0.67
CA GLY A 246 -19.87 -5.05 1.65
C GLY A 246 -20.45 -3.75 1.07
N MET A 247 -19.87 -3.23 -0.01
CA MET A 247 -20.40 -2.05 -0.70
C MET A 247 -21.75 -2.32 -1.38
N TYR A 248 -22.00 -3.55 -1.85
CA TYR A 248 -23.18 -3.91 -2.64
C TYR A 248 -24.14 -4.90 -1.97
N ALA A 249 -23.74 -5.49 -0.85
CA ALA A 249 -24.55 -6.41 -0.06
C ALA A 249 -25.86 -5.76 0.45
N GLY A 250 -26.89 -6.59 0.61
CA GLY A 250 -28.14 -6.16 1.23
C GLY A 250 -27.98 -5.87 2.72
N ASP A 251 -28.89 -5.07 3.28
CA ASP A 251 -28.83 -4.73 4.71
C ASP A 251 -29.04 -5.95 5.61
N GLU A 252 -29.81 -6.95 5.15
CA GLU A 252 -30.01 -8.23 5.86
C GLU A 252 -28.68 -8.99 5.99
N ASP A 253 -27.97 -9.19 4.88
CA ASP A 253 -26.67 -9.85 4.87
C ASP A 253 -25.63 -9.10 5.71
N LEU A 254 -25.62 -7.76 5.63
CA LEU A 254 -24.74 -6.93 6.44
C LEU A 254 -25.05 -7.02 7.94
N ASN A 255 -26.32 -7.18 8.33
CA ASN A 255 -26.69 -7.41 9.72
C ASN A 255 -26.23 -8.81 10.19
N THR A 256 -26.31 -9.83 9.34
CA THR A 256 -25.74 -11.16 9.66
C THR A 256 -24.22 -11.09 9.88
N ILE A 257 -23.49 -10.32 9.07
CA ILE A 257 -22.06 -10.08 9.30
C ILE A 257 -21.81 -9.31 10.59
N LEU A 258 -22.66 -8.34 10.95
CA LEU A 258 -22.55 -7.64 12.24
C LEU A 258 -22.72 -8.59 13.42
N GLU A 259 -23.68 -9.51 13.35
CA GLU A 259 -23.86 -10.53 14.38
C GLU A 259 -22.62 -11.43 14.51
N ALA A 260 -22.10 -11.94 13.38
CA ALA A 260 -20.88 -12.74 13.36
C ALA A 260 -19.65 -11.99 13.90
N LEU A 261 -19.54 -10.69 13.58
CA LEU A 261 -18.47 -9.82 14.11
C LEU A 261 -18.48 -9.75 15.64
N TRP A 262 -19.65 -9.78 16.28
CA TRP A 262 -19.76 -9.68 17.73
C TRP A 262 -19.48 -10.99 18.48
N GLU A 263 -19.59 -12.12 17.80
CA GLU A 263 -19.25 -13.44 18.33
C GLU A 263 -17.79 -13.82 18.03
N ALA A 264 -17.14 -13.14 17.09
CA ALA A 264 -15.75 -13.41 16.74
C ALA A 264 -14.76 -12.95 17.82
N GLU A 265 -13.89 -13.87 18.24
CA GLU A 265 -12.81 -13.57 19.20
C GLU A 265 -11.44 -13.42 18.52
N HIS A 266 -11.26 -14.05 17.35
CA HIS A 266 -9.95 -14.13 16.72
C HIS A 266 -9.62 -12.85 15.92
N PRO A 267 -8.49 -12.17 16.17
CA PRO A 267 -8.17 -10.87 15.56
C PRO A 267 -8.21 -10.86 14.02
N LYS A 268 -7.73 -11.92 13.37
CA LYS A 268 -7.79 -12.04 11.90
C LYS A 268 -9.22 -12.06 11.36
N VAL A 269 -10.12 -12.76 12.05
CA VAL A 269 -11.54 -12.86 11.67
C VAL A 269 -12.22 -11.51 11.87
N LEU A 270 -11.94 -10.84 13.00
CA LEU A 270 -12.40 -9.47 13.25
C LEU A 270 -11.96 -8.52 12.13
N VAL A 271 -10.70 -8.59 11.69
CA VAL A 271 -10.18 -7.77 10.58
C VAL A 271 -10.97 -8.02 9.28
N ASN A 272 -11.23 -9.28 8.93
CA ASN A 272 -11.99 -9.63 7.73
C ASN A 272 -13.41 -9.05 7.76
N TYR A 273 -14.11 -9.17 8.90
CA TYR A 273 -15.43 -8.59 9.06
C TYR A 273 -15.41 -7.05 9.06
N LEU A 274 -14.42 -6.41 9.67
CA LEU A 274 -14.28 -4.95 9.65
C LEU A 274 -14.00 -4.39 8.26
N ARG A 275 -13.26 -5.13 7.41
CA ARG A 275 -13.00 -4.77 6.00
C ARG A 275 -14.30 -4.63 5.20
N ILE A 276 -15.31 -5.45 5.46
CA ILE A 276 -16.63 -5.40 4.79
C ILE A 276 -17.28 -4.01 4.98
N PHE A 277 -17.16 -3.43 6.18
CA PHE A 277 -17.75 -2.12 6.50
C PHE A 277 -16.85 -0.92 6.16
N SER A 278 -15.69 -1.14 5.53
CA SER A 278 -14.77 -0.05 5.15
C SER A 278 -15.21 0.73 3.90
N GLY A 279 -16.17 0.20 3.14
CA GLY A 279 -16.71 0.82 1.93
C GLY A 279 -18.11 1.44 2.10
N ARG A 280 -18.81 1.14 3.20
CA ARG A 280 -20.21 1.53 3.43
C ARG A 280 -20.53 1.57 4.93
N ALA A 281 -21.45 2.45 5.33
CA ALA A 281 -21.95 2.51 6.71
C ALA A 281 -22.61 1.19 7.13
N MET A 282 -22.57 0.87 8.42
CA MET A 282 -23.30 -0.27 8.97
C MET A 282 -24.81 0.01 8.88
N PRO A 283 -25.64 -1.00 8.55
CA PRO A 283 -27.10 -0.82 8.57
C PRO A 283 -27.58 -0.38 9.96
N THR A 284 -27.03 -1.00 11.00
CA THR A 284 -27.30 -0.68 12.40
C THR A 284 -26.00 -0.34 13.11
N PHE A 285 -25.89 0.89 13.64
CA PHE A 285 -24.71 1.30 14.39
C PHE A 285 -24.73 0.74 15.81
N HIS A 286 -23.65 0.06 16.21
CA HIS A 286 -23.46 -0.45 17.57
C HIS A 286 -22.29 0.27 18.26
N ALA A 287 -22.51 0.76 19.48
CA ALA A 287 -21.49 1.45 20.27
C ALA A 287 -20.25 0.57 20.57
N ARG A 288 -20.40 -0.77 20.53
CA ARG A 288 -19.30 -1.74 20.61
C ARG A 288 -18.20 -1.51 19.56
N MET A 289 -18.54 -0.95 18.39
CA MET A 289 -17.58 -0.61 17.34
C MET A 289 -16.52 0.39 17.82
N ILE A 290 -16.89 1.31 18.71
CA ILE A 290 -15.94 2.26 19.32
C ILE A 290 -14.92 1.53 20.21
N GLY A 291 -15.34 0.44 20.86
CA GLY A 291 -14.47 -0.41 21.66
C GLY A 291 -13.35 -1.04 20.82
N LEU A 292 -13.67 -1.50 19.61
CA LEU A 292 -12.69 -2.11 18.69
C LEU A 292 -11.60 -1.14 18.24
N CYS A 293 -11.86 0.17 18.25
CA CYS A 293 -10.83 1.19 17.97
C CYS A 293 -9.72 1.24 19.03
N ASN A 294 -9.95 0.64 20.21
CA ASN A 294 -8.96 0.52 21.30
C ASN A 294 -8.47 -0.93 21.49
N HIS A 295 -8.69 -1.81 20.52
CA HIS A 295 -8.28 -3.21 20.60
C HIS A 295 -6.76 -3.37 20.75
N ALA A 296 -6.29 -4.47 21.37
CA ALA A 296 -4.85 -4.70 21.58
C ALA A 296 -4.09 -4.96 20.27
N ASP A 297 -4.74 -5.65 19.33
CA ASP A 297 -4.23 -5.90 17.98
C ASP A 297 -4.31 -4.64 17.09
N GLU A 298 -3.21 -4.30 16.43
CA GLU A 298 -3.09 -3.09 15.60
C GLU A 298 -3.93 -3.14 14.33
N GLN A 299 -4.03 -4.31 13.68
CA GLN A 299 -4.82 -4.48 12.47
C GLN A 299 -6.30 -4.34 12.79
N VAL A 300 -6.75 -4.92 13.91
CA VAL A 300 -8.13 -4.73 14.38
C VAL A 300 -8.42 -3.24 14.63
N ARG A 301 -7.52 -2.50 15.31
CA ARG A 301 -7.70 -1.05 15.51
C ARG A 301 -7.80 -0.31 14.17
N HIS A 302 -6.86 -0.57 13.26
CA HIS A 302 -6.81 0.07 11.95
C HIS A 302 -8.13 -0.10 11.20
N TRP A 303 -8.59 -1.34 11.05
CA TRP A 303 -9.81 -1.64 10.31
C TRP A 303 -11.08 -1.19 11.04
N ALA A 304 -11.07 -1.16 12.38
CA ALA A 304 -12.16 -0.57 13.16
C ALA A 304 -12.30 0.92 12.88
N PHE A 305 -11.20 1.67 12.79
CA PHE A 305 -11.25 3.09 12.38
C PHE A 305 -11.77 3.25 10.94
N LYS A 306 -11.32 2.39 10.01
CA LYS A 306 -11.78 2.39 8.60
C LYS A 306 -13.27 2.05 8.45
N ALA A 307 -13.84 1.24 9.33
CA ALA A 307 -15.27 0.97 9.38
C ALA A 307 -16.03 2.13 10.06
N LEU A 308 -15.49 2.65 11.17
CA LEU A 308 -16.12 3.71 11.95
C LEU A 308 -16.31 5.01 11.14
N GLN A 309 -15.35 5.39 10.31
CA GLN A 309 -15.41 6.58 9.44
C GLN A 309 -16.61 6.58 8.48
N MET A 310 -17.15 5.39 8.14
CA MET A 310 -18.30 5.29 7.24
C MET A 310 -19.62 5.61 7.94
N ASN A 311 -19.64 5.67 9.28
CA ASN A 311 -20.84 5.83 10.08
C ASN A 311 -21.02 7.29 10.54
N ARG A 312 -22.26 7.80 10.45
CA ARG A 312 -22.61 9.19 10.83
C ARG A 312 -23.22 9.34 12.22
N HIS A 313 -23.14 8.30 13.06
CA HIS A 313 -23.80 8.28 14.37
C HIS A 313 -23.16 9.31 15.34
N PRO A 314 -23.94 10.02 16.19
CA PRO A 314 -23.41 11.04 17.10
C PRO A 314 -22.25 10.57 18.00
N LEU A 315 -22.30 9.31 18.46
CA LEU A 315 -21.23 8.71 19.27
C LEU A 315 -19.87 8.64 18.55
N VAL A 316 -19.86 8.54 17.21
CA VAL A 316 -18.63 8.58 16.41
C VAL A 316 -17.96 9.94 16.53
N ARG A 317 -18.74 11.02 16.44
CA ARG A 317 -18.25 12.39 16.59
C ARG A 317 -17.73 12.64 18.00
N GLU A 318 -18.46 12.21 19.02
CA GLU A 318 -18.05 12.36 20.42
C GLU A 318 -16.72 11.63 20.69
N PHE A 319 -16.59 10.40 20.18
CA PHE A 319 -15.35 9.64 20.23
C PHE A 319 -14.19 10.37 19.54
N ALA A 320 -14.39 10.87 18.31
CA ALA A 320 -13.36 11.60 17.58
C ALA A 320 -12.89 12.87 18.32
N VAL A 321 -13.82 13.69 18.83
CA VAL A 321 -13.51 14.92 19.59
C VAL A 321 -12.74 14.60 20.87
N THR A 322 -13.12 13.53 21.57
CA THR A 322 -12.45 13.09 22.80
C THR A 322 -10.99 12.66 22.51
N ASN A 323 -10.77 11.91 21.43
CA ASN A 323 -9.42 11.48 21.04
C ASN A 323 -8.54 12.64 20.59
N LEU A 324 -9.09 13.60 19.82
CA LEU A 324 -8.36 14.80 19.42
C LEU A 324 -7.94 15.64 20.64
N SER A 325 -8.82 15.78 21.62
CA SER A 325 -8.55 16.55 22.85
C SER A 325 -7.48 15.90 23.75
N ARG A 326 -7.31 14.58 23.64
CA ARG A 326 -6.30 13.83 24.41
C ARG A 326 -4.91 13.82 23.74
N GLY A 327 -4.81 14.37 22.52
CA GLY A 327 -3.63 14.25 21.68
C GLY A 327 -3.47 12.80 21.23
N LEU A 328 -3.80 12.51 19.97
CA LEU A 328 -3.60 11.18 19.38
C LEU A 328 -2.16 10.70 19.67
N ARG A 329 -2.06 9.62 20.46
CA ARG A 329 -0.82 8.85 20.66
C ARG A 329 -0.67 7.85 19.54
#